data_AF-A0A136PP31-F1
#
_entry.id   AF-A0A136PP31-F1
#
_cell.length_a   1.000
_cell.length_b   1.000
_cell.length_c   1.000
_cell.angle_alpha   90.00
_cell.angle_beta   90.00
_cell.angle_gamma   90.00
#
_symmetry.space_group_name_H-M   'P 1'
#
loop_
_entity.id
_entity.type
_entity.pdbx_description
1 polymer ?
#
loop_
_entity_poly.entity_id
_entity_poly.type
_entity_poly.pdbx_seq_one_letter_code
_entity_poly.pdbx_strand_id
1 'polypeptide(L)'
;MFRKPPQGTRRLGAISLAAAAALLATTVAGAPASAAEVEETTNDPAYVIPGVDEISSSSNFRTIANLPKTGAFESESAYGTDIAFQGNYAFVGNYNGFTIYDIKQPRNPKVTSQVLCPGAQNDISIYGNLLFLSVDSSRNDDSCNSTAQSASIKDSWEGVRIFDVSDKVNPTYIKAIETDCGSHTHTLVPAKSKDKVYVYVQSYSPNASFPDCQPPHDKLSIIEVPLNDPTQAAVVATPNLFPGDLGAASTSGCHDVTVYAELDLAAGACMGDGVLMDISDRTNPVVLSRVRDTNFAFWHSATFNNSGNKVIFTDELGGGGSATCNPTIGPKRGANALFDIEGSGADRKLVFKSYFKIPRENTRFENCVAHNGSLIPAMGRDIMVQAWYQGGISVFDFTDSSNPVELGFWERGPLSDSRLVLGGSWSAYYHNGFIYSSDIQKGFDVLKIADARTNNAEAVVALNESNPQNQASYPECDQVLTARVNGGLTVKSGSTVCLDRATVNGVVKVANGGSLIVYKSTLNGDINANGSELVNLVETTVNGGLKAVGAKTTIKNTNITGTVKLN
;
A
#
# COMPACT_ATOMS: atom_id res chain seq x y z
N MET A 1 29.66 30.22 52.03
CA MET A 1 30.13 30.03 53.41
C MET A 1 29.28 28.94 54.06
N PHE A 2 29.94 27.87 54.47
CA PHE A 2 29.35 26.65 55.03
C PHE A 2 28.81 26.85 56.44
N ARG A 3 27.72 26.15 56.78
CA ARG A 3 27.61 25.41 58.06
C ARG A 3 26.52 24.33 57.99
N LYS A 4 26.95 23.10 58.22
CA LYS A 4 26.20 21.87 58.49
C LYS A 4 26.74 21.33 59.85
N PRO A 5 26.14 20.30 60.47
CA PRO A 5 25.07 20.31 61.47
C PRO A 5 25.58 19.77 62.84
N PRO A 6 24.72 19.31 63.77
CA PRO A 6 25.14 18.29 64.72
C PRO A 6 24.33 16.98 64.63
N GLN A 7 25.04 15.90 64.94
CA GLN A 7 24.61 14.51 65.10
C GLN A 7 24.21 14.21 66.56
N GLY A 8 23.44 13.14 66.75
CA GLY A 8 23.30 12.38 68.01
C GLY A 8 22.15 11.36 67.91
N THR A 9 22.36 10.12 67.43
CA THR A 9 22.78 8.85 68.10
C THR A 9 21.74 8.14 68.99
N ARG A 10 21.25 7.00 68.43
CA ARG A 10 21.09 5.63 68.98
C ARG A 10 20.23 5.37 70.24
N ARG A 11 19.27 4.42 70.11
CA ARG A 11 19.28 3.02 70.66
C ARG A 11 17.88 2.39 70.49
N LEU A 12 17.73 1.28 69.75
CA LEU A 12 17.73 -0.15 70.17
C LEU A 12 16.37 -0.64 70.72
N GLY A 13 15.78 -1.60 70.02
CA GLY A 13 14.63 -2.41 70.46
C GLY A 13 14.38 -3.56 69.49
N ALA A 14 14.98 -4.71 69.77
CA ALA A 14 14.76 -5.98 69.07
C ALA A 14 13.66 -6.78 69.79
N ILE A 15 12.74 -7.40 69.03
CA ILE A 15 11.95 -8.56 69.46
C ILE A 15 11.87 -9.54 68.28
N SER A 16 11.96 -10.83 68.62
CA SER A 16 12.36 -11.97 67.82
C SER A 16 11.19 -12.91 67.43
N LEU A 17 11.39 -13.62 66.31
CA LEU A 17 11.01 -15.01 65.95
C LEU A 17 9.56 -15.56 66.08
N ALA A 18 9.04 -16.08 64.95
CA ALA A 18 8.56 -17.48 64.74
C ALA A 18 8.11 -17.63 63.25
N ALA A 19 8.81 -18.35 62.36
CA ALA A 19 8.80 -19.81 62.13
C ALA A 19 7.48 -20.37 61.59
N ALA A 20 7.44 -20.73 60.29
CA ALA A 20 6.85 -21.98 59.77
C ALA A 20 7.10 -22.11 58.25
N ALA A 21 7.95 -23.07 57.88
CA ALA A 21 8.05 -23.62 56.54
C ALA A 21 7.17 -24.89 56.48
N ALA A 22 6.46 -25.10 55.36
CA ALA A 22 5.89 -26.38 54.99
C ALA A 22 6.06 -26.60 53.49
N LEU A 23 6.64 -27.75 53.16
CA LEU A 23 6.95 -28.29 51.83
C LEU A 23 5.96 -29.39 51.44
N LEU A 24 6.04 -29.81 50.17
CA LEU A 24 5.56 -31.05 49.50
C LEU A 24 4.13 -31.01 48.92
N ALA A 25 3.80 -31.63 47.78
CA ALA A 25 4.52 -32.20 46.62
C ALA A 25 3.47 -32.75 45.63
N THR A 26 3.83 -32.79 44.33
CA THR A 26 3.38 -33.70 43.24
C THR A 26 1.90 -33.79 42.83
N THR A 27 1.60 -33.56 41.54
CA THR A 27 1.32 -34.63 40.54
C THR A 27 1.18 -34.06 39.12
N VAL A 28 1.70 -34.82 38.15
CA VAL A 28 1.70 -34.60 36.69
C VAL A 28 0.33 -34.92 36.10
N ALA A 29 -0.16 -34.09 35.17
CA ALA A 29 -1.06 -34.51 34.10
C ALA A 29 -0.75 -33.69 32.83
N GLY A 30 -0.16 -34.36 31.84
CA GLY A 30 0.04 -33.79 30.51
C GLY A 30 -1.22 -33.90 29.65
N ALA A 31 -1.40 -32.93 28.76
CA ALA A 31 -2.11 -33.10 27.50
C ALA A 31 -1.47 -32.18 26.45
N PRO A 32 -1.41 -32.61 25.18
CA PRO A 32 -0.45 -32.12 24.19
C PRO A 32 -1.03 -30.97 23.37
N ALA A 33 -0.19 -30.02 22.99
CA ALA A 33 -0.43 -29.23 21.79
C ALA A 33 0.92 -28.78 21.25
N SER A 34 1.27 -29.37 20.12
CA SER A 34 2.41 -29.07 19.27
C SER A 34 2.60 -27.56 19.12
N ALA A 35 3.59 -26.99 19.81
CA ALA A 35 4.25 -25.81 19.30
C ALA A 35 5.02 -26.29 18.08
N ALA A 36 4.43 -26.13 16.90
CA ALA A 36 5.20 -26.20 15.67
C ALA A 36 6.24 -25.08 15.77
N GLU A 37 7.49 -25.46 15.98
CA GLU A 37 8.63 -24.62 15.68
C GLU A 37 8.47 -24.22 14.21
N VAL A 38 8.09 -22.97 13.98
CA VAL A 38 8.16 -22.36 12.65
C VAL A 38 9.64 -22.32 12.31
N GLU A 39 10.05 -23.13 11.33
CA GLU A 39 11.41 -23.10 10.79
C GLU A 39 11.79 -21.65 10.49
N GLU A 40 12.93 -21.21 11.03
CA GLU A 40 13.59 -19.99 10.60
C GLU A 40 13.72 -20.07 9.08
N THR A 41 12.99 -19.22 8.35
CA THR A 41 13.24 -19.02 6.92
C THR A 41 14.67 -18.53 6.80
N THR A 42 15.50 -19.45 6.34
CA THR A 42 16.93 -19.34 6.13
C THR A 42 17.26 -18.07 5.38
N ASN A 43 18.11 -17.21 5.96
CA ASN A 43 18.96 -16.31 5.16
C ASN A 43 19.52 -17.16 4.02
N ASP A 44 19.37 -16.72 2.76
CA ASP A 44 20.07 -17.37 1.65
C ASP A 44 21.57 -17.30 1.96
N PRO A 45 22.27 -18.42 2.24
CA PRO A 45 23.68 -18.38 2.60
C PRO A 45 24.57 -17.85 1.46
N ALA A 46 24.01 -17.63 0.26
CA ALA A 46 24.66 -17.00 -0.87
C ALA A 46 24.36 -15.49 -1.01
N TYR A 47 23.45 -14.90 -0.23
CA TYR A 47 23.16 -13.47 -0.31
C TYR A 47 24.35 -12.65 0.22
N VAL A 48 24.89 -11.80 -0.63
CA VAL A 48 25.96 -10.85 -0.29
C VAL A 48 25.36 -9.46 -0.33
N ILE A 49 25.55 -8.71 0.74
CA ILE A 49 25.13 -7.31 0.81
C ILE A 49 25.82 -6.54 -0.33
N PRO A 50 25.07 -5.89 -1.23
CA PRO A 50 25.64 -5.17 -2.38
C PRO A 50 26.54 -4.00 -1.94
N GLY A 51 27.50 -3.64 -2.78
CA GLY A 51 28.30 -2.43 -2.61
C GLY A 51 27.48 -1.15 -2.79
N VAL A 52 28.11 0.01 -2.56
CA VAL A 52 27.45 1.31 -2.72
C VAL A 52 26.87 1.44 -4.13
N ASP A 53 25.57 1.74 -4.20
CA ASP A 53 24.78 1.85 -5.44
C ASP A 53 24.69 0.58 -6.32
N GLU A 54 25.29 -0.55 -5.91
CA GLU A 54 25.24 -1.80 -6.65
C GLU A 54 23.82 -2.38 -6.62
N ILE A 55 23.33 -2.81 -7.79
CA ILE A 55 22.01 -3.43 -7.90
C ILE A 55 22.16 -4.94 -7.62
N SER A 56 21.37 -5.44 -6.68
CA SER A 56 21.17 -6.87 -6.43
C SER A 56 19.71 -7.23 -6.68
N SER A 57 19.45 -8.37 -7.32
CA SER A 57 18.08 -8.79 -7.62
C SER A 57 18.00 -10.29 -7.89
N SER A 58 16.84 -10.86 -7.66
CA SER A 58 16.55 -12.23 -8.09
C SER A 58 16.56 -12.36 -9.63
N SER A 59 16.83 -13.57 -10.14
CA SER A 59 17.00 -13.80 -11.59
C SER A 59 15.77 -13.48 -12.46
N ASN A 60 14.58 -13.40 -11.83
CA ASN A 60 13.32 -13.03 -12.46
C ASN A 60 13.04 -11.52 -12.43
N PHE A 61 13.88 -10.69 -11.81
CA PHE A 61 13.74 -9.23 -11.78
C PHE A 61 14.68 -8.53 -12.75
N ARG A 62 14.22 -7.39 -13.29
CA ARG A 62 15.02 -6.55 -14.20
C ARG A 62 14.68 -5.08 -14.03
N THR A 63 15.70 -4.23 -13.98
CA THR A 63 15.55 -2.80 -14.22
C THR A 63 15.28 -2.54 -15.69
N ILE A 64 14.24 -1.76 -15.96
CA ILE A 64 13.81 -1.38 -17.31
C ILE A 64 14.26 0.04 -17.63
N ALA A 65 14.07 0.97 -16.69
CA ALA A 65 14.54 2.35 -16.77
C ALA A 65 14.74 2.91 -15.35
N ASN A 66 15.61 3.90 -15.21
CA ASN A 66 15.75 4.73 -14.02
C ASN A 66 15.88 6.19 -14.48
N LEU A 67 15.14 7.08 -13.82
CA LEU A 67 15.16 8.51 -14.08
C LEU A 67 15.52 9.21 -12.77
N PRO A 68 16.76 9.72 -12.62
CA PRO A 68 17.16 10.40 -11.40
C PRO A 68 16.31 11.66 -11.19
N LYS A 69 16.24 12.13 -9.94
CA LYS A 69 15.67 13.45 -9.65
C LYS A 69 16.46 14.52 -10.41
N THR A 70 15.76 15.52 -10.95
CA THR A 70 16.36 16.62 -11.73
C THR A 70 15.82 17.97 -11.29
N GLY A 71 16.55 19.04 -11.59
CA GLY A 71 16.11 20.42 -11.37
C GLY A 71 15.88 20.72 -9.89
N ALA A 72 14.72 21.27 -9.55
CA ALA A 72 14.41 21.70 -8.18
C ALA A 72 14.32 20.55 -7.16
N PHE A 73 14.33 19.29 -7.63
CA PHE A 73 14.22 18.09 -6.80
C PHE A 73 15.55 17.34 -6.64
N GLU A 74 16.68 17.89 -7.13
CA GLU A 74 18.00 17.24 -7.06
C GLU A 74 18.59 17.17 -5.64
N SER A 75 18.18 18.06 -4.73
CA SER A 75 18.77 18.10 -3.39
C SER A 75 18.48 16.83 -2.59
N GLU A 76 19.40 16.45 -1.71
CA GLU A 76 19.23 15.30 -0.81
C GLU A 76 17.95 15.44 0.04
N SER A 77 17.58 16.67 0.42
CA SER A 77 16.37 16.97 1.20
C SER A 77 15.05 16.91 0.41
N ALA A 78 15.10 16.80 -0.91
CA ALA A 78 13.92 16.73 -1.78
C ALA A 78 13.54 15.25 -1.97
N TYR A 79 13.03 14.61 -0.92
CA TYR A 79 12.70 13.19 -0.93
C TYR A 79 11.58 12.88 -1.93
N GLY A 80 11.76 11.85 -2.75
CA GLY A 80 10.68 11.26 -3.55
C GLY A 80 9.67 10.54 -2.65
N THR A 81 8.39 10.68 -2.97
CA THR A 81 7.28 10.15 -2.17
C THR A 81 6.26 9.43 -3.06
N ASP A 82 4.98 9.40 -2.70
CA ASP A 82 4.07 8.43 -3.27
C ASP A 82 3.73 8.61 -4.77
N ILE A 83 3.09 7.59 -5.38
CA ILE A 83 2.75 7.54 -6.80
C ILE A 83 1.27 7.27 -7.04
N ALA A 84 0.66 8.04 -7.93
CA ALA A 84 -0.63 7.76 -8.54
C ALA A 84 -0.52 7.52 -10.06
N PHE A 85 -1.47 6.82 -10.66
CA PHE A 85 -1.47 6.50 -12.10
C PHE A 85 -2.75 6.92 -12.80
N GLN A 86 -2.61 7.43 -14.03
CA GLN A 86 -3.73 7.62 -14.96
C GLN A 86 -3.30 7.28 -16.40
N GLY A 87 -3.81 6.17 -16.90
CA GLY A 87 -3.55 5.64 -18.23
C GLY A 87 -2.05 5.41 -18.44
N ASN A 88 -1.45 6.27 -19.26
CA ASN A 88 -0.03 6.25 -19.59
C ASN A 88 0.77 7.28 -18.77
N TYR A 89 0.25 7.79 -17.67
CA TYR A 89 0.96 8.75 -16.82
C TYR A 89 1.14 8.21 -15.39
N ALA A 90 2.29 8.50 -14.82
CA ALA A 90 2.56 8.37 -13.38
C ALA A 90 2.74 9.78 -12.79
N PHE A 91 2.08 10.05 -11.68
CA PHE A 91 2.19 11.29 -10.92
C PHE A 91 2.95 10.95 -9.64
N VAL A 92 4.13 11.54 -9.47
CA VAL A 92 5.07 11.14 -8.41
C VAL A 92 5.33 12.33 -7.51
N GLY A 93 5.01 12.16 -6.23
CA GLY A 93 5.24 13.15 -5.19
C GLY A 93 6.72 13.35 -4.87
N ASN A 94 7.04 14.52 -4.33
CA ASN A 94 8.35 14.86 -3.80
C ASN A 94 8.18 15.94 -2.73
N TYR A 95 9.01 16.01 -1.70
CA TYR A 95 8.89 17.04 -0.65
C TYR A 95 8.85 18.50 -1.17
N ASN A 96 9.37 18.73 -2.37
CA ASN A 96 9.33 20.03 -3.05
C ASN A 96 8.17 20.20 -4.06
N GLY A 97 7.38 19.17 -4.38
CA GLY A 97 6.20 19.26 -5.25
C GLY A 97 5.85 17.92 -5.89
N PHE A 98 5.67 17.87 -7.21
CA PHE A 98 5.44 16.61 -7.92
C PHE A 98 5.97 16.64 -9.36
N THR A 99 6.18 15.45 -9.92
CA THR A 99 6.56 15.25 -11.33
C THR A 99 5.53 14.38 -12.03
N ILE A 100 5.13 14.77 -13.25
CA ILE A 100 4.29 13.94 -14.12
C ILE A 100 5.19 13.25 -15.14
N TYR A 101 5.17 11.93 -15.17
CA TYR A 101 5.90 11.11 -16.14
C TYR A 101 4.95 10.52 -17.18
N ASP A 102 5.29 10.62 -18.47
CA ASP A 102 4.71 9.78 -19.54
C ASP A 102 5.40 8.41 -19.52
N ILE A 103 4.63 7.39 -19.20
CA ILE A 103 5.03 5.98 -19.11
C ILE A 103 4.47 5.13 -20.25
N LYS A 104 3.98 5.73 -21.34
CA LYS A 104 3.48 5.02 -22.53
C LYS A 104 4.51 4.05 -23.12
N GLN A 105 5.79 4.41 -23.01
CA GLN A 105 6.91 3.54 -23.36
C GLN A 105 7.73 3.25 -22.09
N PRO A 106 7.46 2.15 -21.36
CA PRO A 106 8.11 1.88 -20.06
C PRO A 106 9.64 1.75 -20.12
N ARG A 107 10.20 1.47 -21.31
CA ARG A 107 11.66 1.44 -21.56
C ARG A 107 12.30 2.82 -21.77
N ASN A 108 11.49 3.84 -21.98
CA ASN A 108 11.91 5.21 -22.23
C ASN A 108 10.84 6.19 -21.73
N PRO A 109 10.49 6.15 -20.43
CA PRO A 109 9.52 7.08 -19.87
C PRO A 109 10.13 8.50 -19.89
N LYS A 110 9.27 9.52 -19.85
CA LYS A 110 9.69 10.91 -20.00
C LYS A 110 9.05 11.80 -18.95
N VAL A 111 9.79 12.78 -18.46
CA VAL A 111 9.20 13.88 -17.69
C VAL A 111 8.31 14.71 -18.62
N THR A 112 7.04 14.82 -18.26
CA THR A 112 6.05 15.67 -18.94
C THR A 112 6.08 17.08 -18.34
N SER A 113 6.08 17.16 -17.01
CA SER A 113 6.17 18.40 -16.26
C SER A 113 6.71 18.15 -14.86
N GLN A 114 7.34 19.17 -14.27
CA GLN A 114 7.78 19.20 -12.87
C GLN A 114 7.21 20.46 -12.23
N VAL A 115 6.40 20.30 -11.18
CA VAL A 115 5.72 21.40 -10.49
C VAL A 115 6.37 21.60 -9.13
N LEU A 116 7.06 22.73 -8.96
CA LEU A 116 7.62 23.14 -7.68
C LEU A 116 6.50 23.73 -6.80
N CYS A 117 6.12 22.99 -5.77
CA CYS A 117 5.13 23.41 -4.76
C CYS A 117 5.51 22.80 -3.41
N PRO A 118 6.47 23.41 -2.68
CA PRO A 118 6.97 22.83 -1.44
C PRO A 118 5.89 22.71 -0.37
N GLY A 119 5.91 21.58 0.33
CA GLY A 119 4.93 21.24 1.33
C GLY A 119 5.36 20.13 2.29
N ALA A 120 6.46 19.42 1.97
CA ALA A 120 6.86 18.15 2.60
C ALA A 120 5.75 17.08 2.52
N GLN A 121 6.14 15.81 2.62
CA GLN A 121 5.39 14.63 2.16
C GLN A 121 4.93 14.72 0.70
N ASN A 122 3.97 15.59 0.37
CA ASN A 122 3.47 15.76 -0.99
C ASN A 122 3.04 14.42 -1.59
N ASP A 123 2.53 13.53 -0.74
CA ASP A 123 1.82 12.33 -1.16
C ASP A 123 0.63 12.75 -2.01
N ILE A 124 0.34 11.91 -3.01
CA ILE A 124 -0.39 12.33 -4.19
C ILE A 124 -1.49 11.34 -4.55
N SER A 125 -2.64 11.86 -4.95
CA SER A 125 -3.70 11.07 -5.58
C SER A 125 -4.27 11.78 -6.81
N ILE A 126 -4.89 11.02 -7.70
CA ILE A 126 -5.55 11.49 -8.92
C ILE A 126 -7.01 11.02 -8.98
N TYR A 127 -7.92 11.89 -9.39
CA TYR A 127 -9.31 11.52 -9.71
C TYR A 127 -9.79 12.31 -10.92
N GLY A 128 -9.92 11.65 -12.07
CA GLY A 128 -10.21 12.33 -13.33
C GLY A 128 -9.16 13.41 -13.61
N ASN A 129 -9.56 14.67 -13.78
CA ASN A 129 -8.60 15.75 -14.03
C ASN A 129 -8.02 16.37 -12.76
N LEU A 130 -8.40 15.93 -11.56
CA LEU A 130 -7.98 16.55 -10.31
C LEU A 130 -6.86 15.75 -9.66
N LEU A 131 -5.79 16.46 -9.28
CA LEU A 131 -4.68 15.95 -8.49
C LEU A 131 -4.74 16.57 -7.10
N PHE A 132 -4.55 15.74 -6.09
CA PHE A 132 -4.56 16.10 -4.68
C PHE A 132 -3.16 15.92 -4.12
N LEU A 133 -2.67 16.91 -3.37
CA LEU A 133 -1.31 16.94 -2.85
C LEU A 133 -1.34 17.28 -1.35
N SER A 134 -0.80 16.37 -0.54
CA SER A 134 -0.66 16.54 0.91
C SER A 134 0.39 17.60 1.26
N VAL A 135 0.14 18.38 2.31
CA VAL A 135 1.08 19.35 2.88
C VAL A 135 1.13 19.13 4.39
N ASP A 136 2.27 18.67 4.88
CA ASP A 136 2.48 18.30 6.28
C ASP A 136 3.56 19.15 6.97
N SER A 137 4.12 20.11 6.24
CA SER A 137 4.92 21.19 6.82
C SER A 137 4.17 22.51 6.77
N SER A 138 3.92 23.09 7.94
CA SER A 138 3.35 24.43 8.10
C SER A 138 4.05 25.49 7.24
N ARG A 139 3.24 26.28 6.54
CA ARG A 139 3.63 27.31 5.56
C ARG A 139 3.13 28.69 5.99
N ASN A 140 3.76 29.76 5.51
CA ASN A 140 3.30 31.13 5.80
C ASN A 140 2.06 31.56 4.98
N ASP A 141 1.72 30.83 3.92
CA ASP A 141 0.53 31.00 3.08
C ASP A 141 0.26 29.70 2.29
N ASP A 142 -0.85 29.65 1.56
CA ASP A 142 -1.31 28.46 0.86
C ASP A 142 -0.65 28.25 -0.53
N SER A 143 0.09 29.23 -1.03
CA SER A 143 0.65 29.22 -2.38
C SER A 143 1.86 28.30 -2.53
N CYS A 144 2.18 27.93 -3.78
CA CYS A 144 3.41 27.19 -4.10
C CYS A 144 4.69 28.03 -3.94
N ASN A 145 4.58 29.35 -3.74
CA ASN A 145 5.71 30.23 -3.43
C ASN A 145 5.89 30.45 -1.92
N SER A 146 5.05 29.81 -1.09
CA SER A 146 5.16 29.86 0.36
C SER A 146 6.54 29.42 0.84
N THR A 147 6.87 29.80 2.06
CA THR A 147 8.07 29.44 2.82
C THR A 147 7.65 28.73 4.10
N ALA A 148 8.57 27.95 4.68
CA ALA A 148 8.31 27.23 5.93
C ALA A 148 8.03 28.22 7.07
N GLN A 149 6.99 27.95 7.85
CA GLN A 149 6.63 28.72 9.03
C GLN A 149 6.34 27.76 10.19
N SER A 150 6.62 28.19 11.42
CA SER A 150 6.38 27.34 12.60
C SER A 150 4.89 27.10 12.79
N ALA A 151 4.48 25.84 12.97
CA ALA A 151 3.12 25.45 13.34
C ALA A 151 2.60 26.11 14.63
N SER A 152 3.48 26.71 15.45
CA SER A 152 3.10 27.50 16.62
C SER A 152 2.53 28.89 16.29
N ILE A 153 2.58 29.32 15.03
CA ILE A 153 2.05 30.60 14.56
C ILE A 153 0.65 30.33 14.00
N LYS A 154 -0.38 30.99 14.55
CA LYS A 154 -1.79 30.74 14.19
C LYS A 154 -2.11 30.99 12.70
N ASP A 155 -1.35 31.87 12.05
CA ASP A 155 -1.53 32.19 10.64
C ASP A 155 -0.80 31.20 9.71
N SER A 156 -0.12 30.19 10.25
CA SER A 156 0.48 29.13 9.45
C SER A 156 -0.59 28.27 8.78
N TRP A 157 -0.31 27.83 7.57
CA TRP A 157 -1.20 27.04 6.74
C TRP A 157 -0.59 25.67 6.42
N GLU A 158 -1.40 24.62 6.52
CA GLU A 158 -1.12 23.26 6.08
C GLU A 158 -2.44 22.53 5.75
N GLY A 159 -2.38 21.48 4.94
CA GLY A 159 -3.57 20.75 4.52
C GLY A 159 -3.43 20.10 3.15
N VAL A 160 -4.44 20.25 2.28
CA VAL A 160 -4.46 19.62 0.95
C VAL A 160 -4.54 20.67 -0.14
N ARG A 161 -3.71 20.53 -1.18
CA ARG A 161 -3.78 21.33 -2.42
C ARG A 161 -4.43 20.53 -3.53
N ILE A 162 -5.23 21.20 -4.36
CA ILE A 162 -5.89 20.64 -5.54
C ILE A 162 -5.35 21.31 -6.79
N PHE A 163 -5.01 20.51 -7.78
CA PHE A 163 -4.58 20.94 -9.11
C PHE A 163 -5.50 20.34 -10.18
N ASP A 164 -5.73 21.09 -11.27
CA ASP A 164 -6.25 20.55 -12.52
C ASP A 164 -5.06 20.12 -13.40
N VAL A 165 -5.06 18.85 -13.79
CA VAL A 165 -4.06 18.20 -14.64
C VAL A 165 -4.65 17.66 -15.95
N SER A 166 -5.75 18.26 -16.41
CA SER A 166 -6.30 18.01 -17.75
C SER A 166 -5.23 18.22 -18.82
N ASP A 167 -4.51 19.34 -18.77
CA ASP A 167 -3.22 19.55 -19.43
C ASP A 167 -2.07 19.11 -18.53
N LYS A 168 -1.48 17.94 -18.83
CA LYS A 168 -0.36 17.37 -18.07
C LYS A 168 0.94 18.17 -18.21
N VAL A 169 1.07 19.00 -19.25
CA VAL A 169 2.26 19.83 -19.47
C VAL A 169 2.20 21.07 -18.58
N ASN A 170 1.00 21.60 -18.32
CA ASN A 170 0.79 22.80 -17.52
C ASN A 170 -0.28 22.60 -16.43
N PRO A 171 0.00 21.82 -15.37
CA PRO A 171 -0.89 21.70 -14.22
C PRO A 171 -1.27 23.07 -13.64
N THR A 172 -2.55 23.25 -13.34
CA THR A 172 -3.08 24.52 -12.82
C THR A 172 -3.49 24.37 -11.37
N TYR A 173 -2.98 25.23 -10.49
CA TYR A 173 -3.38 25.28 -9.09
C TYR A 173 -4.84 25.76 -8.98
N ILE A 174 -5.68 25.02 -8.26
CA ILE A 174 -7.12 25.32 -8.11
C ILE A 174 -7.41 25.91 -6.75
N LYS A 175 -7.07 25.18 -5.68
CA LYS A 175 -7.48 25.51 -4.31
C LYS A 175 -6.61 24.81 -3.29
N ALA A 176 -6.44 25.45 -2.13
CA ALA A 176 -5.99 24.84 -0.90
C ALA A 176 -7.14 24.69 0.10
N ILE A 177 -7.08 23.63 0.90
CA ILE A 177 -7.99 23.37 2.01
C ILE A 177 -7.14 23.19 3.24
N GLU A 178 -7.27 24.12 4.18
CA GLU A 178 -6.62 24.04 5.49
C GLU A 178 -7.27 22.97 6.36
N THR A 179 -6.46 22.27 7.14
CA THR A 179 -6.88 21.31 8.15
C THR A 179 -6.11 21.55 9.45
N ASP A 180 -6.72 21.25 10.59
CA ASP A 180 -6.15 21.57 11.91
C ASP A 180 -4.73 21.01 12.18
N CYS A 181 -4.36 19.93 11.50
CA CYS A 181 -3.06 19.24 11.64
C CYS A 181 -2.42 18.94 10.28
N GLY A 182 -2.67 19.78 9.28
CA GLY A 182 -2.18 19.57 7.93
C GLY A 182 -2.67 18.27 7.31
N SER A 183 -1.94 17.76 6.32
CA SER A 183 -2.15 16.44 5.74
C SER A 183 -0.80 15.77 5.58
N HIS A 184 -0.53 14.75 6.39
CA HIS A 184 0.66 13.92 6.24
C HIS A 184 0.54 13.02 5.01
N THR A 185 -0.55 12.26 4.95
CA THR A 185 -1.02 11.59 3.74
C THR A 185 -2.52 11.86 3.55
N HIS A 186 -3.06 11.39 2.44
CA HIS A 186 -4.49 11.43 2.20
C HIS A 186 -4.93 10.23 1.37
N THR A 187 -6.21 9.91 1.47
CA THR A 187 -6.83 8.81 0.72
C THR A 187 -8.11 9.29 0.07
N LEU A 188 -8.23 9.05 -1.23
CA LEU A 188 -9.47 9.34 -1.96
C LEU A 188 -10.54 8.30 -1.67
N VAL A 189 -11.76 8.77 -1.45
CA VAL A 189 -12.92 7.94 -1.20
C VAL A 189 -14.02 8.34 -2.19
N PRO A 190 -14.21 7.58 -3.28
CA PRO A 190 -15.30 7.82 -4.21
C PRO A 190 -16.63 7.85 -3.49
N ALA A 191 -17.42 8.89 -3.77
CA ALA A 191 -18.78 8.97 -3.29
C ALA A 191 -19.64 7.90 -3.99
N LYS A 192 -20.79 7.58 -3.39
CA LYS A 192 -21.80 6.74 -4.04
C LYS A 192 -22.41 7.44 -5.26
N SER A 193 -22.46 8.77 -5.23
CA SER A 193 -22.78 9.61 -6.38
C SER A 193 -21.53 9.90 -7.22
N LYS A 194 -21.70 10.17 -8.51
CA LYS A 194 -20.58 10.40 -9.45
C LYS A 194 -20.19 11.87 -9.61
N ASP A 195 -20.74 12.75 -8.78
CA ASP A 195 -20.59 14.21 -8.86
C ASP A 195 -19.59 14.78 -7.84
N LYS A 196 -19.07 13.95 -6.93
CA LYS A 196 -18.10 14.35 -5.91
C LYS A 196 -17.17 13.20 -5.52
N VAL A 197 -16.07 13.56 -4.87
CA VAL A 197 -15.14 12.64 -4.21
C VAL A 197 -14.86 13.16 -2.80
N TYR A 198 -14.62 12.26 -1.86
CA TYR A 198 -14.16 12.62 -0.52
C TYR A 198 -12.66 12.40 -0.41
N VAL A 199 -12.00 13.21 0.42
CA VAL A 199 -10.60 13.03 0.79
C VAL A 199 -10.55 12.78 2.28
N TYR A 200 -10.13 11.59 2.68
CA TYR A 200 -9.79 11.32 4.07
C TYR A 200 -8.38 11.83 4.29
N VAL A 201 -8.22 12.76 5.23
CA VAL A 201 -6.92 13.35 5.56
C VAL A 201 -6.33 12.58 6.72
N GLN A 202 -5.12 12.06 6.53
CA GLN A 202 -4.38 11.37 7.56
C GLN A 202 -3.29 12.32 8.08
N SER A 203 -3.35 12.58 9.37
CA SER A 203 -2.44 13.48 10.07
C SER A 203 -2.21 12.97 11.47
N TYR A 204 -1.03 13.27 11.99
CA TYR A 204 -0.62 12.90 13.34
C TYR A 204 0.32 13.97 13.91
N SER A 205 0.92 13.70 15.07
CA SER A 205 1.81 14.64 15.79
C SER A 205 1.13 15.90 16.36
N PRO A 206 -0.02 15.79 17.06
CA PRO A 206 -0.56 16.90 17.80
C PRO A 206 0.38 17.40 18.89
N ASN A 207 0.39 18.71 19.14
CA ASN A 207 1.21 19.33 20.16
C ASN A 207 0.43 20.37 20.95
N ALA A 208 0.54 20.31 22.28
CA ALA A 208 -0.12 21.24 23.19
C ALA A 208 0.30 22.72 23.01
N SER A 209 1.38 22.96 22.25
CA SER A 209 1.89 24.30 21.94
C SER A 209 1.41 24.86 20.60
N PHE A 210 0.77 24.05 19.74
CA PHE A 210 0.32 24.48 18.42
C PHE A 210 -1.10 25.02 18.48
N PRO A 211 -1.42 26.25 18.04
CA PRO A 211 -2.76 26.81 18.18
C PRO A 211 -3.88 25.97 17.53
N ASP A 212 -3.57 25.25 16.43
CA ASP A 212 -4.54 24.47 15.67
C ASP A 212 -4.48 22.97 16.01
N CYS A 213 -3.30 22.35 15.88
CA CYS A 213 -3.11 20.90 16.05
C CYS A 213 -2.90 20.47 17.51
N GLN A 214 -3.93 20.64 18.35
CA GLN A 214 -3.88 20.31 19.79
C GLN A 214 -4.27 18.84 20.08
N PRO A 215 -3.65 18.18 21.07
CA PRO A 215 -4.09 16.86 21.53
C PRO A 215 -5.40 16.95 22.35
N PRO A 216 -6.25 15.91 22.34
CA PRO A 216 -6.12 14.68 21.55
C PRO A 216 -6.50 14.87 20.08
N HIS A 217 -5.83 14.15 19.17
CA HIS A 217 -6.12 14.15 17.74
C HIS A 217 -6.65 12.79 17.28
N ASP A 218 -7.80 12.41 17.84
CA ASP A 218 -8.44 11.11 17.59
C ASP A 218 -9.39 11.14 16.37
N LYS A 219 -9.29 12.18 15.55
CA LYS A 219 -10.26 12.49 14.49
C LYS A 219 -9.70 12.22 13.10
N LEU A 220 -10.62 11.98 12.15
CA LEU A 220 -10.32 11.95 10.73
C LEU A 220 -10.95 13.17 10.07
N SER A 221 -10.14 14.07 9.50
CA SER A 221 -10.66 15.21 8.74
C SER A 221 -11.11 14.72 7.35
N ILE A 222 -12.35 15.05 6.97
CA ILE A 222 -12.95 14.61 5.71
C ILE A 222 -13.27 15.84 4.86
N ILE A 223 -12.62 15.94 3.71
CA ILE A 223 -12.88 16.98 2.71
C ILE A 223 -13.87 16.44 1.68
N GLU A 224 -14.92 17.20 1.36
CA GLU A 224 -15.76 16.94 0.20
C GLU A 224 -15.30 17.79 -0.98
N VAL A 225 -15.18 17.20 -2.16
CA VAL A 225 -14.74 17.89 -3.39
C VAL A 225 -15.78 17.67 -4.49
N PRO A 226 -16.62 18.68 -4.79
CA PRO A 226 -17.52 18.65 -5.93
C PRO A 226 -16.72 18.62 -7.25
N LEU A 227 -16.98 17.65 -8.12
CA LEU A 227 -16.20 17.47 -9.36
C LEU A 227 -16.50 18.52 -10.42
N ASN A 228 -17.71 19.06 -10.42
CA ASN A 228 -18.11 20.13 -11.36
C ASN A 228 -17.60 21.52 -10.94
N ASP A 229 -17.30 21.71 -9.66
CA ASP A 229 -16.74 22.95 -9.12
C ASP A 229 -15.81 22.66 -7.93
N PRO A 230 -14.56 22.24 -8.19
CA PRO A 230 -13.60 21.88 -7.15
C PRO A 230 -13.20 23.08 -6.28
N THR A 231 -13.51 24.31 -6.67
CA THR A 231 -13.25 25.50 -5.83
C THR A 231 -14.13 25.54 -4.57
N GLN A 232 -15.20 24.74 -4.52
CA GLN A 232 -16.05 24.58 -3.34
C GLN A 232 -15.57 23.51 -2.36
N ALA A 233 -14.41 22.87 -2.62
CA ALA A 233 -13.84 21.87 -1.72
C ALA A 233 -13.69 22.42 -0.29
N ALA A 234 -14.12 21.65 0.71
CA ALA A 234 -14.07 22.05 2.12
C ALA A 234 -14.09 20.84 3.06
N VAL A 235 -13.58 21.01 4.28
CA VAL A 235 -13.77 20.03 5.36
C VAL A 235 -15.25 19.98 5.74
N VAL A 236 -15.87 18.82 5.60
CA VAL A 236 -17.31 18.61 5.87
C VAL A 236 -17.57 17.80 7.13
N ALA A 237 -16.60 17.02 7.60
CA ALA A 237 -16.73 16.21 8.79
C ALA A 237 -15.37 15.98 9.47
N THR A 238 -15.42 15.77 10.78
CA THR A 238 -14.26 15.44 11.64
C THR A 238 -14.63 14.36 12.66
N PRO A 239 -15.14 13.19 12.22
CA PRO A 239 -15.51 12.08 13.12
C PRO A 239 -14.34 11.69 14.03
N ASN A 240 -14.66 11.42 15.30
CA ASN A 240 -13.73 10.83 16.24
C ASN A 240 -13.73 9.31 16.06
N LEU A 241 -12.60 8.73 15.66
CA LEU A 241 -12.43 7.29 15.45
C LEU A 241 -12.23 6.52 16.76
N PHE A 242 -11.82 7.19 17.84
CA PHE A 242 -11.49 6.59 19.14
C PHE A 242 -12.23 7.28 20.30
N PRO A 243 -13.57 7.33 20.30
CA PRO A 243 -14.32 8.02 21.34
C PRO A 243 -14.17 7.34 22.70
N GLY A 244 -13.83 8.13 23.73
CA GLY A 244 -13.72 7.65 25.12
C GLY A 244 -12.34 7.14 25.52
N ASP A 245 -11.43 6.94 24.56
CA ASP A 245 -10.01 6.75 24.82
C ASP A 245 -9.32 8.11 24.93
N LEU A 246 -9.56 8.81 26.05
CA LEU A 246 -8.99 10.13 26.32
C LEU A 246 -7.46 10.12 26.25
N GLY A 247 -6.90 10.32 25.05
CA GLY A 247 -5.47 10.30 24.80
C GLY A 247 -4.83 9.00 25.27
N ALA A 248 -5.24 7.86 24.72
CA ALA A 248 -4.38 6.68 24.81
C ALA A 248 -3.00 7.13 24.34
N ALA A 249 -2.00 7.09 25.24
CA ALA A 249 -0.66 7.62 24.99
C ALA A 249 0.04 6.99 23.76
N SER A 250 -0.61 6.03 23.10
CA SER A 250 -0.21 5.37 21.87
C SER A 250 -0.80 5.95 20.58
N THR A 251 -2.06 6.46 20.54
CA THR A 251 -2.71 6.89 19.27
C THR A 251 -2.77 8.41 19.16
N SER A 252 -2.29 8.97 18.04
CA SER A 252 -2.29 10.43 17.81
C SER A 252 -2.82 10.86 16.45
N GLY A 253 -3.65 9.99 15.85
CA GLY A 253 -4.13 10.09 14.48
C GLY A 253 -3.80 8.84 13.66
N CYS A 254 -4.41 8.74 12.48
CA CYS A 254 -4.05 7.72 11.51
C CYS A 254 -2.86 8.18 10.66
N HIS A 255 -1.88 7.30 10.44
CA HIS A 255 -0.76 7.57 9.54
C HIS A 255 -1.19 7.39 8.09
N ASP A 256 -1.62 6.18 7.72
CA ASP A 256 -2.28 5.92 6.45
C ASP A 256 -3.63 5.25 6.68
N VAL A 257 -4.54 5.49 5.75
CA VAL A 257 -5.80 4.76 5.62
C VAL A 257 -5.82 4.15 4.23
N THR A 258 -6.33 2.93 4.09
CA THR A 258 -6.57 2.31 2.80
C THR A 258 -8.05 2.00 2.70
N VAL A 259 -8.65 2.38 1.59
CA VAL A 259 -10.08 2.32 1.33
C VAL A 259 -10.35 1.28 0.27
N TYR A 260 -11.28 0.38 0.56
CA TYR A 260 -11.91 -0.50 -0.41
C TYR A 260 -13.35 -0.03 -0.64
N ALA A 261 -13.49 0.99 -1.49
CA ALA A 261 -14.73 1.73 -1.66
C ALA A 261 -15.92 0.88 -2.14
N GLU A 262 -15.67 -0.16 -2.94
CA GLU A 262 -16.71 -1.07 -3.43
C GLU A 262 -17.31 -1.94 -2.31
N LEU A 263 -16.50 -2.28 -1.30
CA LEU A 263 -16.93 -3.10 -0.16
C LEU A 263 -17.37 -2.26 1.04
N ASP A 264 -17.30 -0.93 0.94
CA ASP A 264 -17.56 0.00 2.05
C ASP A 264 -16.68 -0.27 3.27
N LEU A 265 -15.44 -0.67 3.03
CA LEU A 265 -14.44 -0.91 4.07
C LEU A 265 -13.28 0.06 3.95
N ALA A 266 -12.67 0.37 5.10
CA ALA A 266 -11.35 0.97 5.17
C ALA A 266 -10.51 0.31 6.26
N ALA A 267 -9.21 0.25 6.08
CA ALA A 267 -8.25 -0.19 7.09
C ALA A 267 -7.33 0.99 7.42
N GLY A 268 -7.23 1.35 8.70
CA GLY A 268 -6.42 2.46 9.18
C GLY A 268 -5.25 1.97 10.02
N ALA A 269 -4.07 2.46 9.72
CA ALA A 269 -2.88 2.26 10.53
C ALA A 269 -2.71 3.51 11.41
N CYS A 270 -3.18 3.44 12.65
CA CYS A 270 -3.43 4.62 13.49
C CYS A 270 -2.58 4.70 14.73
N MET A 271 -1.26 4.72 14.52
CA MET A 271 -0.24 4.91 15.53
C MET A 271 -0.48 4.04 16.77
N GLY A 272 0.11 2.84 16.78
CA GLY A 272 -0.08 1.87 17.85
C GLY A 272 -1.32 0.99 17.71
N ASP A 273 -2.23 1.32 16.78
CA ASP A 273 -3.45 0.55 16.53
C ASP A 273 -3.68 0.30 15.03
N GLY A 274 -4.05 -0.93 14.68
CA GLY A 274 -4.64 -1.27 13.38
C GLY A 274 -6.15 -1.33 13.50
N VAL A 275 -6.87 -0.61 12.65
CA VAL A 275 -8.34 -0.56 12.67
C VAL A 275 -8.95 -1.02 11.36
N LEU A 276 -10.08 -1.71 11.45
CA LEU A 276 -11.00 -1.97 10.34
C LEU A 276 -12.23 -1.09 10.54
N MET A 277 -12.67 -0.42 9.48
CA MET A 277 -13.76 0.56 9.51
C MET A 277 -14.84 0.22 8.47
N ASP A 278 -16.09 0.45 8.83
CA ASP A 278 -17.22 0.61 7.91
C ASP A 278 -17.23 2.06 7.45
N ILE A 279 -17.24 2.27 6.14
CA ILE A 279 -17.29 3.61 5.54
C ILE A 279 -18.54 3.80 4.70
N SER A 280 -19.58 2.96 4.82
CA SER A 280 -20.82 3.03 4.04
C SER A 280 -21.43 4.45 4.02
N ASP A 281 -21.35 5.16 5.15
CA ASP A 281 -21.45 6.61 5.22
C ASP A 281 -20.05 7.25 5.10
N ARG A 282 -19.78 7.92 3.97
CA ARG A 282 -18.46 8.50 3.68
C ARG A 282 -18.07 9.61 4.65
N THR A 283 -19.01 10.25 5.35
CA THR A 283 -18.69 11.33 6.30
C THR A 283 -18.72 10.87 7.76
N ASN A 284 -19.04 9.59 8.02
CA ASN A 284 -19.10 9.01 9.36
C ASN A 284 -18.56 7.56 9.40
N PRO A 285 -17.26 7.35 9.14
CA PRO A 285 -16.59 6.07 9.32
C PRO A 285 -16.77 5.52 10.75
N VAL A 286 -17.01 4.23 10.86
CA VAL A 286 -17.22 3.52 12.14
C VAL A 286 -16.20 2.40 12.29
N VAL A 287 -15.45 2.40 13.39
CA VAL A 287 -14.50 1.31 13.70
C VAL A 287 -15.25 0.02 14.02
N LEU A 288 -15.01 -1.02 13.23
CA LEU A 288 -15.55 -2.37 13.39
C LEU A 288 -14.64 -3.26 14.25
N SER A 289 -13.34 -3.15 14.03
CA SER A 289 -12.33 -3.97 14.71
C SER A 289 -11.08 -3.15 14.97
N ARG A 290 -10.38 -3.48 16.05
CA ARG A 290 -9.16 -2.83 16.47
C ARG A 290 -8.20 -3.87 17.02
N VAL A 291 -6.94 -3.79 16.61
CA VAL A 291 -5.87 -4.68 17.04
C VAL A 291 -4.64 -3.87 17.43
N ARG A 292 -3.87 -4.45 18.35
CA ARG A 292 -2.53 -3.98 18.75
C ARG A 292 -1.57 -5.13 18.66
N ASP A 293 -0.31 -4.81 18.41
CA ASP A 293 0.76 -5.77 18.28
C ASP A 293 2.00 -5.25 18.99
N THR A 294 2.55 -6.04 19.91
CA THR A 294 3.74 -5.67 20.68
C THR A 294 5.02 -5.65 19.84
N ASN A 295 4.99 -6.27 18.66
CA ASN A 295 6.11 -6.23 17.71
C ASN A 295 6.08 -4.96 16.85
N PHE A 296 4.91 -4.31 16.73
CA PHE A 296 4.75 -3.08 15.95
C PHE A 296 5.15 -1.88 16.79
N ALA A 297 6.03 -1.05 16.24
CA ALA A 297 6.39 0.23 16.82
C ALA A 297 5.65 1.38 16.16
N PHE A 298 5.35 1.27 14.86
CA PHE A 298 4.74 2.33 14.09
C PHE A 298 3.83 1.75 13.01
N TRP A 299 2.52 1.75 13.29
CA TRP A 299 1.51 1.31 12.34
C TRP A 299 1.46 2.33 11.20
N HIS A 300 1.97 1.93 10.03
CA HIS A 300 2.22 2.82 8.91
C HIS A 300 1.10 2.77 7.87
N SER A 301 0.92 1.60 7.23
CA SER A 301 -0.05 1.42 6.15
C SER A 301 -0.81 0.10 6.22
N ALA A 302 -1.84 -0.02 5.40
CA ALA A 302 -2.66 -1.21 5.28
C ALA A 302 -2.86 -1.58 3.80
N THR A 303 -3.13 -2.85 3.49
CA THR A 303 -3.49 -3.28 2.13
C THR A 303 -4.44 -4.46 2.22
N PHE A 304 -5.59 -4.38 1.55
CA PHE A 304 -6.52 -5.50 1.49
C PHE A 304 -6.04 -6.50 0.43
N ASN A 305 -6.42 -7.77 0.55
CA ASN A 305 -6.44 -8.61 -0.64
C ASN A 305 -7.64 -8.26 -1.55
N ASN A 306 -7.68 -8.79 -2.77
CA ASN A 306 -8.71 -8.40 -3.73
C ASN A 306 -10.12 -8.84 -3.33
N SER A 307 -10.24 -9.97 -2.62
CA SER A 307 -11.53 -10.41 -2.07
C SER A 307 -11.99 -9.61 -0.84
N GLY A 308 -11.13 -8.73 -0.29
CA GLY A 308 -11.44 -7.92 0.89
C GLY A 308 -11.68 -8.73 2.17
N ASN A 309 -11.11 -9.93 2.26
CA ASN A 309 -11.20 -10.82 3.42
C ASN A 309 -9.87 -10.97 4.17
N LYS A 310 -8.83 -10.24 3.76
CA LYS A 310 -7.53 -10.16 4.44
C LYS A 310 -7.05 -8.71 4.45
N VAL A 311 -6.25 -8.37 5.45
CA VAL A 311 -5.52 -7.10 5.53
C VAL A 311 -4.09 -7.37 5.94
N ILE A 312 -3.15 -6.75 5.22
CA ILE A 312 -1.76 -6.62 5.63
C ILE A 312 -1.61 -5.26 6.29
N PHE A 313 -1.04 -5.21 7.50
CA PHE A 313 -0.59 -3.97 8.12
C PHE A 313 0.93 -3.91 8.13
N THR A 314 1.47 -2.71 7.94
CA THR A 314 2.91 -2.45 7.80
C THR A 314 3.45 -1.76 9.05
N ASP A 315 4.55 -2.26 9.63
CA ASP A 315 5.29 -1.60 10.72
C ASP A 315 6.49 -0.83 10.19
N GLU A 316 6.44 0.51 10.22
CA GLU A 316 7.57 1.38 9.85
C GLU A 316 8.47 1.67 11.06
N LEU A 317 8.93 0.60 11.71
CA LEU A 317 9.87 0.67 12.83
C LEU A 317 11.04 1.64 12.55
N GLY A 318 11.26 2.54 13.51
CA GLY A 318 12.35 3.52 13.43
C GLY A 318 12.04 4.74 12.55
N GLY A 319 10.76 4.95 12.19
CA GLY A 319 10.28 6.09 11.42
C GLY A 319 10.96 6.16 10.05
N GLY A 320 11.24 5.00 9.48
CA GLY A 320 11.87 4.86 8.18
C GLY A 320 13.34 5.23 8.07
N GLY A 321 13.93 5.93 9.04
CA GLY A 321 15.32 6.38 9.00
C GLY A 321 16.34 5.41 9.60
N SER A 322 15.90 4.31 10.21
CA SER A 322 16.78 3.40 10.95
C SER A 322 17.11 2.13 10.17
N ALA A 323 18.29 1.55 10.43
CA ALA A 323 18.68 0.26 9.89
C ALA A 323 17.99 -0.89 10.66
N THR A 324 16.85 -1.38 10.16
CA THR A 324 16.05 -2.39 10.88
C THR A 324 16.08 -3.80 10.29
N CYS A 325 16.67 -3.99 9.11
CA CYS A 325 16.82 -5.30 8.48
C CYS A 325 18.16 -5.93 8.89
N ASN A 326 18.22 -6.41 10.14
CA ASN A 326 19.39 -7.04 10.73
C ASN A 326 19.00 -8.09 11.79
N PRO A 327 19.92 -8.99 12.18
CA PRO A 327 19.63 -10.08 13.13
C PRO A 327 19.15 -9.61 14.50
N THR A 328 19.53 -8.41 14.95
CA THR A 328 19.17 -7.90 16.28
C THR A 328 17.69 -7.52 16.35
N ILE A 329 17.14 -6.97 15.27
CA ILE A 329 15.71 -6.64 15.17
C ILE A 329 14.88 -7.89 14.88
N GLY A 330 15.43 -8.82 14.09
CA GLY A 330 14.80 -10.09 13.75
C GLY A 330 13.64 -9.94 12.75
N PRO A 331 12.92 -11.06 12.50
CA PRO A 331 11.96 -11.16 11.40
C PRO A 331 10.56 -10.61 11.71
N LYS A 332 10.24 -10.30 12.97
CA LYS A 332 8.88 -9.94 13.40
C LYS A 332 8.64 -8.44 13.58
N ARG A 333 9.68 -7.62 13.49
CA ARG A 333 9.64 -6.17 13.75
C ARG A 333 10.12 -5.40 12.54
N GLY A 334 9.56 -4.23 12.26
CA GLY A 334 9.78 -3.55 10.98
C GLY A 334 9.30 -4.42 9.81
N ALA A 335 8.17 -5.12 10.03
CA ALA A 335 7.65 -6.20 9.21
C ALA A 335 6.17 -5.95 8.90
N ASN A 336 5.63 -6.72 7.95
CA ASN A 336 4.19 -6.81 7.76
C ASN A 336 3.58 -7.77 8.78
N ALA A 337 2.37 -7.48 9.25
CA ALA A 337 1.49 -8.40 9.96
C ALA A 337 0.27 -8.71 9.11
N LEU A 338 -0.02 -9.99 8.92
CA LEU A 338 -1.11 -10.47 8.08
C LEU A 338 -2.29 -10.89 8.94
N PHE A 339 -3.48 -10.37 8.61
CA PHE A 339 -4.72 -10.65 9.29
C PHE A 339 -5.76 -11.17 8.30
N ASP A 340 -6.53 -12.17 8.70
CA ASP A 340 -7.79 -12.49 8.04
C ASP A 340 -8.91 -11.65 8.66
N ILE A 341 -9.93 -11.33 7.87
CA ILE A 341 -11.16 -10.68 8.33
C ILE A 341 -12.22 -11.77 8.48
N GLU A 342 -12.53 -12.12 9.73
CA GLU A 342 -13.56 -13.09 10.07
C GLU A 342 -14.85 -12.40 10.50
N GLY A 343 -16.01 -13.03 10.26
CA GLY A 343 -17.33 -12.45 10.55
C GLY A 343 -17.90 -11.59 9.41
N SER A 344 -18.99 -10.88 9.67
CA SER A 344 -19.72 -10.10 8.66
C SER A 344 -20.39 -8.87 9.25
N GLY A 345 -20.64 -7.85 8.42
CA GLY A 345 -21.28 -6.60 8.86
C GLY A 345 -20.51 -5.95 10.01
N ALA A 346 -21.23 -5.62 11.09
CA ALA A 346 -20.66 -5.00 12.28
C ALA A 346 -19.79 -5.95 13.13
N ASP A 347 -19.90 -7.27 12.93
CA ASP A 347 -19.19 -8.29 13.73
C ASP A 347 -17.83 -8.69 13.13
N ARG A 348 -17.38 -8.00 12.07
CA ARG A 348 -16.08 -8.28 11.43
C ARG A 348 -14.93 -8.09 12.42
N LYS A 349 -13.98 -9.01 12.41
CA LYS A 349 -12.80 -9.01 13.29
C LYS A 349 -11.53 -9.30 12.52
N LEU A 350 -10.48 -8.56 12.86
CA LEU A 350 -9.12 -8.85 12.42
C LEU A 350 -8.54 -10.00 13.24
N VAL A 351 -8.12 -11.08 12.57
CA VAL A 351 -7.53 -12.26 13.18
C VAL A 351 -6.12 -12.45 12.66
N PHE A 352 -5.14 -12.22 13.55
CA PHE A 352 -3.72 -12.34 13.23
C PHE A 352 -3.35 -13.75 12.75
N LYS A 353 -2.52 -13.84 11.71
CA LYS A 353 -2.04 -15.12 11.14
C LYS A 353 -0.52 -15.24 11.19
N SER A 354 0.21 -14.29 10.62
CA SER A 354 1.67 -14.37 10.54
C SER A 354 2.33 -13.00 10.33
N TYR A 355 3.66 -13.00 10.29
CA TYR A 355 4.45 -11.86 9.86
C TYR A 355 5.14 -12.17 8.53
N PHE A 356 5.40 -11.13 7.73
CA PHE A 356 6.31 -11.18 6.60
C PHE A 356 7.35 -10.08 6.73
N LYS A 357 8.63 -10.45 6.66
CA LYS A 357 9.75 -9.52 6.51
C LYS A 357 10.66 -10.07 5.42
N ILE A 358 11.28 -9.16 4.66
CA ILE A 358 12.24 -9.58 3.64
C ILE A 358 13.37 -10.41 4.27
N PRO A 359 13.80 -11.50 3.61
CA PRO A 359 14.82 -12.42 4.15
C PRO A 359 16.25 -11.93 3.91
N ARG A 360 16.42 -10.62 3.67
CA ARG A 360 17.70 -9.98 3.37
C ARG A 360 18.12 -9.08 4.52
N GLU A 361 19.42 -9.07 4.78
CA GLU A 361 20.03 -8.14 5.73
C GLU A 361 20.66 -6.96 5.00
N ASN A 362 20.63 -5.79 5.64
CA ASN A 362 21.29 -4.58 5.15
C ASN A 362 22.39 -4.14 6.13
N THR A 363 23.25 -3.23 5.69
CA THR A 363 24.26 -2.63 6.56
C THR A 363 23.62 -1.68 7.59
N ARG A 364 24.42 -1.28 8.59
CA ARG A 364 24.04 -0.21 9.53
C ARG A 364 23.86 1.18 8.89
N PHE A 365 24.24 1.35 7.61
CA PHE A 365 24.14 2.61 6.88
C PHE A 365 22.93 2.66 5.94
N GLU A 366 22.14 1.59 5.91
CA GLU A 366 20.91 1.47 5.13
C GLU A 366 19.70 1.55 6.04
N ASN A 367 18.82 2.51 5.78
CA ASN A 367 17.49 2.45 6.37
C ASN A 367 16.65 1.39 5.63
N CYS A 368 16.00 0.51 6.37
CA CYS A 368 15.24 -0.60 5.80
C CYS A 368 14.08 -0.94 6.71
N VAL A 369 12.88 -0.97 6.15
CA VAL A 369 11.63 -1.30 6.85
C VAL A 369 10.50 -1.51 5.83
N ALA A 370 9.46 -2.25 6.19
CA ALA A 370 8.28 -2.40 5.33
C ALA A 370 7.61 -1.05 5.06
N HIS A 371 7.22 -0.78 3.81
CA HIS A 371 6.56 0.47 3.42
C HIS A 371 5.48 0.24 2.36
N ASN A 372 5.16 1.23 1.54
CA ASN A 372 4.02 1.19 0.64
C ASN A 372 4.14 0.20 -0.52
N GLY A 373 3.01 -0.43 -0.86
CA GLY A 373 2.91 -1.42 -1.92
C GLY A 373 1.50 -1.58 -2.48
N SER A 374 1.36 -2.40 -3.51
CA SER A 374 0.06 -2.68 -4.12
C SER A 374 -0.08 -4.14 -4.56
N LEU A 375 -1.33 -4.57 -4.76
CA LEU A 375 -1.59 -5.90 -5.32
C LEU A 375 -1.12 -5.98 -6.77
N ILE A 376 -0.58 -7.15 -7.12
CA ILE A 376 -0.45 -7.60 -8.50
C ILE A 376 -1.72 -8.42 -8.82
N PRO A 377 -2.54 -8.05 -9.83
CA PRO A 377 -3.77 -8.76 -10.19
C PRO A 377 -3.54 -10.17 -10.76
N ALA A 378 -3.06 -11.10 -9.94
CA ALA A 378 -2.70 -12.45 -10.36
C ALA A 378 -3.91 -13.40 -10.32
N MET A 379 -4.00 -14.29 -11.31
CA MET A 379 -5.11 -15.26 -11.37
C MET A 379 -5.12 -16.21 -10.17
N GLY A 380 -6.13 -16.09 -9.31
CA GLY A 380 -6.37 -16.98 -8.18
C GLY A 380 -5.30 -16.92 -7.10
N ARG A 381 -4.62 -15.78 -6.96
CA ARG A 381 -3.55 -15.57 -5.96
C ARG A 381 -3.61 -14.17 -5.39
N ASP A 382 -3.28 -14.07 -4.11
CA ASP A 382 -3.02 -12.80 -3.45
C ASP A 382 -1.51 -12.53 -3.51
N ILE A 383 -1.09 -11.66 -4.42
CA ILE A 383 0.32 -11.27 -4.59
C ILE A 383 0.44 -9.76 -4.42
N MET A 384 1.45 -9.32 -3.66
CA MET A 384 1.76 -7.91 -3.45
C MET A 384 3.17 -7.61 -3.94
N VAL A 385 3.36 -6.44 -4.53
CA VAL A 385 4.66 -5.77 -4.67
C VAL A 385 4.75 -4.69 -3.61
N GLN A 386 5.89 -4.57 -2.93
CA GLN A 386 6.05 -3.62 -1.82
C GLN A 386 7.46 -3.06 -1.75
N ALA A 387 7.55 -1.79 -1.37
CA ALA A 387 8.80 -1.12 -1.06
C ALA A 387 9.29 -1.39 0.38
N TRP A 388 10.60 -1.41 0.54
CA TRP A 388 11.30 -1.68 1.80
C TRP A 388 12.41 -0.66 2.11
N TYR A 389 12.27 0.58 1.64
CA TYR A 389 13.34 1.58 1.60
C TYR A 389 14.62 1.05 0.96
N GLN A 390 15.80 1.14 1.59
CA GLN A 390 17.05 0.61 1.03
C GLN A 390 17.09 -0.93 1.04
N GLY A 391 16.14 -1.61 1.71
CA GLY A 391 15.89 -3.04 1.49
C GLY A 391 15.28 -3.35 0.11
N GLY A 392 15.03 -2.30 -0.69
CA GLY A 392 14.58 -2.39 -2.07
C GLY A 392 13.09 -2.69 -2.20
N ILE A 393 12.77 -3.63 -3.07
CA ILE A 393 11.42 -4.01 -3.45
C ILE A 393 11.30 -5.53 -3.34
N SER A 394 10.21 -5.98 -2.75
CA SER A 394 9.86 -7.39 -2.65
C SER A 394 8.53 -7.65 -3.35
N VAL A 395 8.45 -8.78 -4.07
CA VAL A 395 7.17 -9.35 -4.52
C VAL A 395 6.95 -10.63 -3.77
N PHE A 396 5.83 -10.75 -3.06
CA PHE A 396 5.50 -11.91 -2.25
C PHE A 396 4.06 -12.37 -2.43
N ASP A 397 3.85 -13.69 -2.32
CA ASP A 397 2.56 -14.35 -2.34
C ASP A 397 2.07 -14.54 -0.90
N PHE A 398 0.86 -14.09 -0.61
CA PHE A 398 0.20 -14.22 0.68
C PHE A 398 -1.20 -14.86 0.53
N THR A 399 -1.37 -15.68 -0.50
CA THR A 399 -2.59 -16.47 -0.70
C THR A 399 -2.89 -17.34 0.52
N ASP A 400 -1.85 -17.85 1.19
CA ASP A 400 -1.94 -18.34 2.56
C ASP A 400 -1.40 -17.28 3.52
N SER A 401 -2.30 -16.61 4.26
CA SER A 401 -1.94 -15.58 5.24
C SER A 401 -1.04 -16.11 6.37
N SER A 402 -0.97 -17.43 6.57
CA SER A 402 -0.14 -18.06 7.60
C SER A 402 1.30 -18.30 7.12
N ASN A 403 1.52 -18.35 5.81
CA ASN A 403 2.79 -18.73 5.19
C ASN A 403 3.08 -17.85 3.95
N PRO A 404 3.29 -16.53 4.12
CA PRO A 404 3.67 -15.66 3.02
C PRO A 404 5.07 -16.01 2.50
N VAL A 405 5.25 -16.00 1.17
CA VAL A 405 6.50 -16.42 0.51
C VAL A 405 6.96 -15.37 -0.49
N GLU A 406 8.22 -14.97 -0.41
CA GLU A 406 8.81 -14.08 -1.41
C GLU A 406 9.02 -14.79 -2.76
N LEU A 407 8.62 -14.14 -3.84
CA LEU A 407 8.73 -14.61 -5.23
C LEU A 407 9.93 -14.02 -5.95
N GLY A 408 10.41 -12.86 -5.52
CA GLY A 408 11.56 -12.18 -6.07
C GLY A 408 11.75 -10.81 -5.45
N PHE A 409 12.94 -10.26 -5.66
CA PHE A 409 13.31 -8.95 -5.13
C PHE A 409 14.20 -8.18 -6.09
N TRP A 410 14.26 -6.88 -5.86
CA TRP A 410 15.22 -5.98 -6.48
C TRP A 410 15.63 -4.93 -5.44
N GLU A 411 16.91 -4.66 -5.29
CA GLU A 411 17.40 -3.62 -4.41
C GLU A 411 18.62 -2.92 -4.99
N ARG A 412 18.94 -1.79 -4.36
CA ARG A 412 20.17 -1.05 -4.58
C ARG A 412 20.87 -0.97 -3.24
N GLY A 413 22.16 -1.31 -3.22
CA GLY A 413 22.97 -1.24 -2.02
C GLY A 413 23.09 0.16 -1.44
N PRO A 414 23.82 0.31 -0.32
CA PRO A 414 23.83 1.52 0.48
C PRO A 414 24.11 2.77 -0.37
N LEU A 415 23.45 3.87 -0.05
CA LEU A 415 23.80 5.18 -0.63
C LEU A 415 25.18 5.70 -0.16
N SER A 416 25.68 5.19 0.97
CA SER A 416 26.98 5.54 1.53
C SER A 416 27.51 4.41 2.41
N ASP A 417 28.82 4.21 2.37
CA ASP A 417 29.57 3.26 3.20
C ASP A 417 30.10 3.88 4.51
N SER A 418 29.80 5.16 4.76
CA SER A 418 30.40 5.95 5.84
C SER A 418 29.39 6.71 6.69
N ARG A 419 28.17 6.92 6.19
CA ARG A 419 27.05 7.49 6.95
C ARG A 419 25.72 6.88 6.53
N LEU A 420 24.74 6.93 7.43
CA LEU A 420 23.36 6.62 7.07
C LEU A 420 22.78 7.80 6.28
N VAL A 421 22.21 7.49 5.12
CA VAL A 421 21.46 8.43 4.26
C VAL A 421 20.07 7.86 4.07
N LEU A 422 19.02 8.65 4.33
CA LEU A 422 17.65 8.21 4.04
C LEU A 422 17.49 7.99 2.53
N GLY A 423 17.09 6.79 2.14
CA GLY A 423 17.09 6.37 0.75
C GLY A 423 16.23 5.16 0.44
N GLY A 424 16.30 4.72 -0.82
CA GLY A 424 15.61 3.54 -1.33
C GLY A 424 14.16 3.83 -1.71
N SER A 425 13.42 2.78 -2.04
CA SER A 425 12.05 2.88 -2.52
C SER A 425 11.10 3.37 -1.41
N TRP A 426 10.47 4.53 -1.61
CA TRP A 426 9.35 4.99 -0.78
C TRP A 426 8.09 4.19 -1.11
N SER A 427 7.72 4.10 -2.38
CA SER A 427 6.62 3.25 -2.81
C SER A 427 6.99 2.44 -4.05
N ALA A 428 6.34 1.28 -4.20
CA ALA A 428 6.53 0.40 -5.33
C ALA A 428 5.19 -0.26 -5.71
N TYR A 429 4.71 0.03 -6.91
CA TYR A 429 3.37 -0.36 -7.34
C TYR A 429 3.35 -1.04 -8.69
N TYR A 430 2.49 -2.04 -8.82
CA TYR A 430 2.18 -2.62 -10.12
C TYR A 430 1.25 -1.71 -10.93
N HIS A 431 1.60 -1.45 -12.18
CA HIS A 431 0.72 -0.80 -13.15
C HIS A 431 0.93 -1.40 -14.55
N ASN A 432 -0.10 -2.06 -15.07
CA ASN A 432 -0.18 -2.54 -16.47
C ASN A 432 1.06 -3.30 -16.98
N GLY A 433 1.61 -4.23 -16.19
CA GLY A 433 2.68 -5.16 -16.59
C GLY A 433 4.09 -4.77 -16.17
N PHE A 434 4.22 -3.66 -15.44
CA PHE A 434 5.47 -3.15 -14.89
C PHE A 434 5.28 -2.80 -13.41
N ILE A 435 6.39 -2.72 -12.70
CA ILE A 435 6.46 -2.20 -11.34
C ILE A 435 7.11 -0.82 -11.45
N TYR A 436 6.51 0.19 -10.85
CA TYR A 436 7.04 1.54 -10.79
C TYR A 436 7.37 1.88 -9.36
N SER A 437 8.52 2.48 -9.13
CA SER A 437 8.95 2.88 -7.79
C SER A 437 9.42 4.32 -7.76
N SER A 438 9.07 4.99 -6.66
CA SER A 438 9.58 6.30 -6.32
C SER A 438 10.65 6.10 -5.26
N ASP A 439 11.91 6.21 -5.66
CA ASP A 439 13.05 6.18 -4.77
C ASP A 439 13.28 7.58 -4.18
N ILE A 440 13.47 7.62 -2.85
CA ILE A 440 13.70 8.82 -2.06
C ILE A 440 14.82 9.69 -2.65
N GLN A 441 15.89 9.06 -3.15
CA GLN A 441 17.09 9.73 -3.65
C GLN A 441 17.36 9.47 -5.13
N LYS A 442 17.12 8.26 -5.62
CA LYS A 442 17.50 7.82 -6.98
C LYS A 442 16.40 8.04 -8.02
N GLY A 443 15.27 8.64 -7.62
CA GLY A 443 14.23 9.10 -8.53
C GLY A 443 13.26 8.00 -8.92
N PHE A 444 12.88 7.94 -10.20
CA PHE A 444 11.79 7.08 -10.67
C PHE A 444 12.32 5.83 -11.37
N ASP A 445 12.05 4.66 -10.78
CA ASP A 445 12.43 3.35 -11.33
C ASP A 445 11.25 2.69 -12.04
N VAL A 446 11.54 2.08 -13.19
CA VAL A 446 10.65 1.16 -13.90
C VAL A 446 11.29 -0.21 -13.89
N LEU A 447 10.58 -1.19 -13.33
CA LEU A 447 11.04 -2.55 -13.13
C LEU A 447 10.07 -3.54 -13.78
N LYS A 448 10.55 -4.76 -14.02
CA LYS A 448 9.70 -5.87 -14.45
C LYS A 448 10.11 -7.15 -13.73
N ILE A 449 9.11 -7.87 -13.24
CA ILE A 449 9.23 -9.24 -12.78
C ILE A 449 8.77 -10.19 -13.90
N ALA A 450 9.54 -11.26 -14.12
CA ALA A 450 9.25 -12.31 -15.08
C ALA A 450 8.97 -13.62 -14.32
N ASP A 451 7.80 -13.70 -13.69
CA ASP A 451 7.39 -14.86 -12.90
C ASP A 451 6.06 -15.43 -13.43
N ALA A 452 5.97 -16.76 -13.59
CA ALA A 452 4.77 -17.39 -14.13
C ALA A 452 3.51 -17.10 -13.31
N ARG A 453 3.64 -16.80 -12.01
CA ARG A 453 2.54 -16.47 -11.11
C ARG A 453 2.03 -15.03 -11.29
N THR A 454 2.86 -14.11 -11.77
CA THR A 454 2.51 -12.69 -11.92
C THR A 454 2.30 -12.27 -13.38
N ASN A 455 2.90 -13.00 -14.33
CA ASN A 455 2.84 -12.68 -15.76
C ASN A 455 1.41 -12.65 -16.33
N ASN A 456 0.46 -13.35 -15.71
CA ASN A 456 -0.94 -13.36 -16.12
C ASN A 456 -1.72 -12.10 -15.72
N ALA A 457 -1.15 -11.21 -14.91
CA ALA A 457 -1.85 -10.04 -14.38
C ALA A 457 -2.28 -9.04 -15.45
N GLU A 458 -1.53 -8.92 -16.54
CA GLU A 458 -1.91 -8.10 -17.70
C GLU A 458 -3.20 -8.59 -18.38
N ALA A 459 -3.61 -9.85 -18.16
CA ALA A 459 -4.86 -10.38 -18.70
C ALA A 459 -6.07 -10.15 -17.79
N VAL A 460 -5.85 -9.98 -16.49
CA VAL A 460 -6.92 -9.83 -15.49
C VAL A 460 -7.57 -8.45 -15.61
N VAL A 461 -6.77 -7.39 -15.58
CA VAL A 461 -7.28 -6.01 -15.65
C VAL A 461 -6.25 -5.07 -16.27
N ALA A 462 -6.74 -4.08 -17.03
CA ALA A 462 -5.98 -2.90 -17.38
C ALA A 462 -6.43 -1.74 -16.50
N LEU A 463 -5.52 -1.21 -15.69
CA LEU A 463 -5.80 -0.10 -14.77
C LEU A 463 -5.74 1.21 -15.56
N ASN A 464 -6.88 1.90 -15.68
CA ASN A 464 -6.95 3.21 -16.34
C ASN A 464 -6.65 4.36 -15.37
N GLU A 465 -7.03 4.22 -14.11
CA GLU A 465 -6.72 5.18 -13.04
C GLU A 465 -6.51 4.34 -11.78
N SER A 466 -5.44 4.62 -11.03
CA SER A 466 -5.12 3.86 -9.82
C SER A 466 -4.42 4.75 -8.81
N ASN A 467 -4.99 4.78 -7.61
CA ASN A 467 -4.38 5.28 -6.39
C ASN A 467 -4.32 4.08 -5.45
N PRO A 468 -3.15 3.52 -5.12
CA PRO A 468 -3.06 2.28 -4.35
C PRO A 468 -3.80 2.30 -3.01
N GLN A 469 -3.87 3.46 -2.35
CA GLN A 469 -4.61 3.66 -1.09
C GLN A 469 -6.14 3.63 -1.28
N ASN A 470 -6.64 3.88 -2.50
CA ASN A 470 -8.03 3.63 -2.87
C ASN A 470 -8.07 2.34 -3.73
N GLN A 471 -8.02 1.20 -3.05
CA GLN A 471 -7.88 -0.09 -3.68
C GLN A 471 -9.10 -0.43 -4.55
N ALA A 472 -8.86 -0.51 -5.86
CA ALA A 472 -9.84 -0.98 -6.82
C ALA A 472 -9.92 -2.51 -6.82
N SER A 473 -11.12 -3.05 -6.97
CA SER A 473 -11.27 -4.48 -7.23
C SER A 473 -10.84 -4.82 -8.65
N TYR A 474 -10.52 -6.09 -8.86
CA TYR A 474 -10.37 -6.68 -10.18
C TYR A 474 -11.10 -8.03 -10.26
N PRO A 475 -11.43 -8.52 -11.48
CA PRO A 475 -12.14 -9.78 -11.63
C PRO A 475 -11.42 -10.94 -10.94
N GLU A 476 -12.10 -11.58 -10.00
CA GLU A 476 -11.63 -12.80 -9.34
C GLU A 476 -11.80 -14.01 -10.26
N CYS A 477 -10.91 -14.98 -10.13
CA CYS A 477 -10.99 -16.24 -10.87
C CYS A 477 -11.61 -17.32 -9.98
N ASP A 478 -12.88 -17.68 -10.17
CA ASP A 478 -13.52 -18.80 -9.45
C ASP A 478 -12.82 -20.13 -9.75
N GLN A 479 -12.27 -20.24 -10.96
CA GLN A 479 -11.52 -21.40 -11.40
C GLN A 479 -10.37 -20.95 -12.29
N VAL A 480 -9.16 -21.40 -11.97
CA VAL A 480 -7.97 -21.25 -12.82
C VAL A 480 -7.62 -22.62 -13.42
N LEU A 481 -7.71 -22.71 -14.75
CA LEU A 481 -7.32 -23.91 -15.49
C LEU A 481 -5.95 -23.69 -16.13
N THR A 482 -5.03 -24.60 -15.86
CA THR A 482 -3.66 -24.59 -16.41
C THR A 482 -3.35 -25.82 -17.27
N ALA A 483 -4.21 -26.83 -17.21
CA ALA A 483 -4.04 -28.09 -17.91
C ALA A 483 -4.87 -28.16 -19.21
N ARG A 484 -4.74 -29.29 -19.93
CA ARG A 484 -5.56 -29.58 -21.10
C ARG A 484 -6.98 -29.94 -20.70
N VAL A 485 -7.97 -29.31 -21.34
CA VAL A 485 -9.40 -29.64 -21.24
C VAL A 485 -9.88 -30.18 -22.58
N ASN A 486 -10.53 -31.36 -22.58
CA ASN A 486 -11.09 -31.97 -23.78
C ASN A 486 -12.63 -31.97 -23.69
N GLY A 487 -13.30 -31.81 -24.84
CA GLY A 487 -14.76 -31.79 -24.92
C GLY A 487 -15.39 -30.40 -24.80
N GLY A 488 -14.57 -29.34 -24.85
CA GLY A 488 -14.99 -27.94 -24.68
C GLY A 488 -15.01 -27.48 -23.22
N LEU A 489 -15.46 -26.24 -23.02
CA LEU A 489 -15.55 -25.59 -21.71
C LEU A 489 -16.87 -24.83 -21.62
N THR A 490 -17.54 -24.88 -20.46
CA THR A 490 -18.74 -24.08 -20.20
C THR A 490 -18.53 -23.23 -18.96
N VAL A 491 -18.58 -21.91 -19.11
CA VAL A 491 -18.55 -20.91 -18.04
C VAL A 491 -19.98 -20.55 -17.67
N LYS A 492 -20.31 -20.61 -16.38
CA LYS A 492 -21.67 -20.35 -15.87
C LYS A 492 -21.92 -18.84 -15.71
N SER A 493 -23.18 -18.47 -15.60
CA SER A 493 -23.58 -17.09 -15.27
C SER A 493 -23.05 -16.72 -13.89
N GLY A 494 -22.52 -15.51 -13.74
CA GLY A 494 -21.95 -15.01 -12.49
C GLY A 494 -20.64 -15.69 -12.08
N SER A 495 -20.00 -16.45 -12.98
CA SER A 495 -18.70 -17.07 -12.72
C SER A 495 -17.64 -16.61 -13.70
N THR A 496 -16.41 -16.49 -13.22
CA THR A 496 -15.21 -16.19 -13.99
C THR A 496 -14.33 -17.42 -14.07
N VAL A 497 -14.11 -17.92 -15.29
CA VAL A 497 -13.10 -18.97 -15.53
C VAL A 497 -11.88 -18.33 -16.17
N CYS A 498 -10.73 -18.59 -15.55
CA CYS A 498 -9.44 -18.13 -16.00
C CYS A 498 -8.65 -19.28 -16.60
N LEU A 499 -8.01 -19.06 -17.75
CA LEU A 499 -7.15 -20.01 -18.44
C LEU A 499 -5.72 -19.44 -18.46
N ASP A 500 -4.78 -20.09 -17.80
CA ASP A 500 -3.38 -19.68 -17.75
C ASP A 500 -2.49 -20.77 -18.34
N ARG A 501 -1.95 -20.52 -19.55
CA ARG A 501 -1.13 -21.48 -20.31
C ARG A 501 -1.81 -22.83 -20.53
N ALA A 502 -3.14 -22.82 -20.64
CA ALA A 502 -3.97 -24.00 -20.83
C ALA A 502 -4.18 -24.35 -22.31
N THR A 503 -4.71 -25.55 -22.56
CA THR A 503 -5.22 -25.93 -23.89
C THR A 503 -6.65 -26.41 -23.76
N VAL A 504 -7.59 -25.83 -24.51
CA VAL A 504 -8.98 -26.31 -24.55
C VAL A 504 -9.26 -26.87 -25.93
N ASN A 505 -9.70 -28.12 -26.01
CA ASN A 505 -10.13 -28.78 -27.24
C ASN A 505 -11.65 -28.89 -27.26
N GLY A 506 -12.29 -28.20 -28.21
CA GLY A 506 -13.74 -28.10 -28.33
C GLY A 506 -14.26 -26.68 -28.10
N VAL A 507 -15.58 -26.52 -28.23
CA VAL A 507 -16.24 -25.22 -28.13
C VAL A 507 -16.19 -24.68 -26.70
N VAL A 508 -15.83 -23.41 -26.55
CA VAL A 508 -15.96 -22.67 -25.29
C VAL A 508 -17.30 -21.92 -25.30
N LYS A 509 -18.13 -22.14 -24.29
CA LYS A 509 -19.42 -21.47 -24.11
C LYS A 509 -19.35 -20.63 -22.84
N VAL A 510 -19.61 -19.33 -22.94
CA VAL A 510 -19.72 -18.43 -21.79
C VAL A 510 -21.18 -17.98 -21.71
N ALA A 511 -21.84 -18.32 -20.60
CA ALA A 511 -23.22 -17.93 -20.37
C ALA A 511 -23.35 -16.41 -20.17
N ASN A 512 -24.58 -15.90 -20.27
CA ASN A 512 -24.89 -14.50 -19.99
C ASN A 512 -24.45 -14.11 -18.57
N GLY A 513 -23.72 -13.02 -18.43
CA GLY A 513 -23.11 -12.58 -17.16
C GLY A 513 -21.99 -13.48 -16.63
N GLY A 514 -21.50 -14.45 -17.39
CA GLY A 514 -20.24 -15.15 -17.10
C GLY A 514 -19.02 -14.40 -17.65
N SER A 515 -17.83 -14.75 -17.19
CA SER A 515 -16.58 -14.08 -17.58
C SER A 515 -15.49 -15.08 -17.96
N LEU A 516 -14.73 -14.79 -19.01
CA LEU A 516 -13.62 -15.62 -19.48
C LEU A 516 -12.35 -14.78 -19.60
N ILE A 517 -11.32 -15.17 -18.85
CA ILE A 517 -10.00 -14.51 -18.91
C ILE A 517 -8.97 -15.54 -19.36
N VAL A 518 -8.19 -15.22 -20.38
CA VAL A 518 -7.31 -16.17 -21.06
C VAL A 518 -5.94 -15.55 -21.26
N TYR A 519 -4.93 -16.19 -20.72
CA TYR A 519 -3.53 -15.81 -20.85
C TYR A 519 -2.72 -16.96 -21.44
N LYS A 520 -1.92 -16.69 -22.49
CA LYS A 520 -0.97 -17.64 -23.10
C LYS A 520 -1.53 -19.03 -23.41
N SER A 521 -2.82 -19.12 -23.70
CA SER A 521 -3.51 -20.40 -23.87
C SER A 521 -3.81 -20.69 -25.34
N THR A 522 -4.14 -21.94 -25.64
CA THR A 522 -4.59 -22.38 -26.97
C THR A 522 -6.01 -22.92 -26.91
N LEU A 523 -6.92 -22.34 -27.68
CA LEU A 523 -8.32 -22.74 -27.77
C LEU A 523 -8.59 -23.34 -29.16
N ASN A 524 -8.75 -24.65 -29.21
CA ASN A 524 -9.02 -25.42 -30.43
C ASN A 524 -10.54 -25.61 -30.60
N GLY A 525 -11.22 -24.51 -30.95
CA GLY A 525 -12.66 -24.46 -31.17
C GLY A 525 -13.21 -23.04 -31.07
N ASP A 526 -14.48 -22.87 -31.44
CA ASP A 526 -15.17 -21.59 -31.34
C ASP A 526 -15.38 -21.15 -29.88
N ILE A 527 -15.31 -19.84 -29.63
CA ILE A 527 -15.73 -19.18 -28.39
C ILE A 527 -17.08 -18.52 -28.63
N ASN A 528 -18.11 -18.98 -27.90
CA ASN A 528 -19.45 -18.40 -27.91
C ASN A 528 -19.74 -17.77 -26.54
N ALA A 529 -19.68 -16.45 -26.46
CA ALA A 529 -19.74 -15.63 -25.26
C ALA A 529 -20.68 -14.43 -25.40
N ASN A 530 -21.75 -14.56 -26.19
CA ASN A 530 -22.74 -13.49 -26.33
C ASN A 530 -23.46 -13.22 -25.00
N GLY A 531 -23.56 -11.95 -24.62
CA GLY A 531 -24.11 -11.52 -23.33
C GLY A 531 -23.23 -11.83 -22.13
N SER A 532 -22.01 -12.35 -22.32
CA SER A 532 -21.05 -12.47 -21.22
C SER A 532 -20.67 -11.09 -20.67
N GLU A 533 -20.19 -11.04 -19.43
CA GLU A 533 -19.77 -9.77 -18.82
C GLU A 533 -18.40 -9.34 -19.36
N LEU A 534 -17.43 -10.27 -19.35
CA LEU A 534 -16.04 -10.03 -19.70
C LEU A 534 -15.47 -11.15 -20.57
N VAL A 535 -14.71 -10.77 -21.60
CA VAL A 535 -13.84 -11.68 -22.36
C VAL A 535 -12.47 -11.03 -22.57
N ASN A 536 -11.46 -11.51 -21.86
CA ASN A 536 -10.08 -11.06 -22.01
C ASN A 536 -9.23 -12.16 -22.64
N LEU A 537 -8.67 -11.91 -23.84
CA LEU A 537 -7.76 -12.81 -24.53
C LEU A 537 -6.40 -12.13 -24.72
N VAL A 538 -5.42 -12.56 -23.95
CA VAL A 538 -4.06 -12.01 -23.98
C VAL A 538 -3.04 -13.08 -24.35
N GLU A 539 -2.22 -12.79 -25.37
CA GLU A 539 -1.18 -13.70 -25.87
C GLU A 539 -1.72 -15.10 -26.22
N THR A 540 -2.95 -15.16 -26.71
CA THR A 540 -3.71 -16.41 -26.87
C THR A 540 -3.81 -16.80 -28.34
N THR A 541 -3.92 -18.10 -28.62
CA THR A 541 -4.28 -18.61 -29.95
C THR A 541 -5.66 -19.24 -29.92
N VAL A 542 -6.55 -18.80 -30.81
CA VAL A 542 -7.90 -19.34 -31.00
C VAL A 542 -7.99 -19.93 -32.40
N ASN A 543 -7.97 -21.25 -32.50
CA ASN A 543 -8.15 -22.01 -33.74
C ASN A 543 -9.65 -22.21 -34.00
N GLY A 544 -10.38 -21.10 -34.14
CA GLY A 544 -11.84 -21.01 -34.22
C GLY A 544 -12.31 -19.56 -34.29
N GLY A 545 -13.62 -19.34 -34.31
CA GLY A 545 -14.23 -18.01 -34.25
C GLY A 545 -14.49 -17.52 -32.83
N LEU A 546 -14.69 -16.20 -32.68
CA LEU A 546 -15.09 -15.54 -31.43
C LEU A 546 -16.41 -14.81 -31.64
N LYS A 547 -17.40 -15.09 -30.80
CA LYS A 547 -18.65 -14.31 -30.69
C LYS A 547 -18.78 -13.83 -29.25
N ALA A 548 -18.67 -12.53 -29.01
CA ALA A 548 -18.74 -11.92 -27.69
C ALA A 548 -19.61 -10.64 -27.73
N VAL A 549 -20.74 -10.71 -28.44
CA VAL A 549 -21.65 -9.57 -28.59
C VAL A 549 -22.17 -9.14 -27.23
N GLY A 550 -21.96 -7.87 -26.88
CA GLY A 550 -22.39 -7.27 -25.61
C GLY A 550 -21.42 -7.44 -24.44
N ALA A 551 -20.28 -8.11 -24.64
CA ALA A 551 -19.27 -8.31 -23.59
C ALA A 551 -18.21 -7.21 -23.59
N LYS A 552 -17.72 -6.82 -22.41
CA LYS A 552 -16.47 -6.05 -22.33
C LYS A 552 -15.35 -6.95 -22.83
N THR A 553 -14.74 -6.59 -23.96
CA THR A 553 -13.79 -7.48 -24.63
C THR A 553 -12.42 -6.85 -24.78
N THR A 554 -11.38 -7.55 -24.31
CA THR A 554 -9.98 -7.21 -24.54
C THR A 554 -9.32 -8.29 -25.38
N ILE A 555 -8.73 -7.91 -26.52
CA ILE A 555 -7.93 -8.83 -27.37
C ILE A 555 -6.56 -8.20 -27.56
N LYS A 556 -5.53 -8.75 -26.91
CA LYS A 556 -4.15 -8.24 -26.94
C LYS A 556 -3.20 -9.34 -27.35
N ASN A 557 -2.40 -9.12 -28.38
CA ASN A 557 -1.41 -10.09 -28.88
C ASN A 557 -2.00 -11.49 -29.14
N THR A 558 -3.27 -11.56 -29.55
CA THR A 558 -4.01 -12.82 -29.70
C THR A 558 -4.28 -13.08 -31.18
N ASN A 559 -4.07 -14.33 -31.61
CA ASN A 559 -4.35 -14.79 -32.98
C ASN A 559 -5.67 -15.56 -33.02
N ILE A 560 -6.59 -15.19 -33.91
CA ILE A 560 -7.90 -15.84 -34.07
C ILE A 560 -8.06 -16.22 -35.55
N THR A 561 -8.23 -17.51 -35.85
CA THR A 561 -8.29 -18.00 -37.23
C THR A 561 -9.68 -17.90 -37.87
N GLY A 562 -10.74 -17.78 -37.05
CA GLY A 562 -12.13 -17.68 -37.51
C GLY A 562 -12.72 -16.26 -37.44
N THR A 563 -14.03 -16.14 -37.69
CA THR A 563 -14.73 -14.85 -37.61
C THR A 563 -14.79 -14.31 -36.19
N VAL A 564 -14.55 -13.02 -36.03
CA VAL A 564 -14.72 -12.27 -34.77
C VAL A 564 -15.99 -11.41 -34.85
N LYS A 565 -16.88 -11.53 -33.86
CA LYS A 565 -18.09 -10.71 -33.68
C LYS A 565 -18.17 -10.17 -32.26
N LEU A 566 -18.06 -8.85 -32.10
CA LEU A 566 -18.04 -8.17 -30.78
C LEU A 566 -19.24 -7.24 -30.54
N ASN A 567 -19.92 -6.82 -31.61
CA ASN A 567 -21.03 -5.86 -31.58
C ASN A 567 -22.25 -6.43 -32.29
#